data_AF-A0A418LYU2-F1
#
_entry.id   AF-A0A418LYU2-F1
#
_cell.length_a   1.000
_cell.length_b   1.000
_cell.length_c   1.000
_cell.angle_alpha   90.00
_cell.angle_beta   90.00
_cell.angle_gamma   90.00
#
_symmetry.space_group_name_H-M   'P 1'
#
loop_
_entity.id
_entity.type
_entity.pdbx_description
1 polymer ?
#
loop_
_entity_poly.entity_id
_entity_poly.type
_entity_poly.pdbx_seq_one_letter_code
_entity_poly.pdbx_strand_id
1 'polypeptide(L)'
;MKQIVKIGWYQKWVWLPIAMYFLTGLTLYYFVLLFPIMLTVVQYYAVTEAPCTTRPLTWYWVMGSYAVCFFLLTQLNLHLSGLSTLPILVGLYYLCQSTIELWGKYVFATWRSGFFAFGNLLAWGIWSLCYYALFSLTHTAYKSALDTFVLVVNIPVSSLLSNAVSGYFLHLASQPFDDEA
;
A
#
# COMPACT_ATOMS: atom_id res chain seq x y z
N MET A 1 8.89 -31.22 -6.46
CA MET A 1 9.17 -30.25 -7.54
C MET A 1 9.01 -28.86 -6.95
N LYS A 2 10.10 -28.15 -6.62
CA LYS A 2 10.04 -26.78 -6.06
C LYS A 2 9.48 -25.88 -7.17
N GLN A 3 8.23 -25.45 -7.03
CA GLN A 3 7.61 -24.52 -7.94
C GLN A 3 8.33 -23.17 -7.75
N ILE A 4 9.28 -22.87 -8.62
CA ILE A 4 9.95 -21.57 -8.66
C ILE A 4 8.86 -20.57 -9.01
N VAL A 5 8.30 -19.92 -7.98
CA VAL A 5 7.30 -18.87 -8.14
C VAL A 5 7.98 -17.77 -8.96
N LYS A 6 7.52 -17.55 -10.19
CA LYS A 6 8.04 -16.47 -11.05
C LYS A 6 7.91 -15.16 -10.28
N ILE A 7 9.00 -14.38 -10.28
CA ILE A 7 9.16 -13.05 -9.65
C ILE A 7 8.18 -11.98 -10.21
N GLY A 8 7.31 -12.36 -11.17
CA GLY A 8 6.33 -11.47 -11.79
C GLY A 8 5.35 -10.83 -10.80
N TRP A 9 4.98 -11.54 -9.72
CA TRP A 9 4.07 -10.99 -8.72
C TRP A 9 4.65 -9.77 -7.99
N TYR A 10 5.95 -9.78 -7.65
CA TYR A 10 6.59 -8.67 -6.95
C TYR A 10 6.69 -7.43 -7.85
N GLN A 11 7.04 -7.63 -9.13
CA GLN A 11 7.03 -6.53 -10.10
C GLN A 11 5.63 -5.94 -10.25
N LYS A 12 4.58 -6.77 -10.34
CA LYS A 12 3.20 -6.30 -10.37
C LYS A 12 2.80 -5.56 -9.08
N TRP A 13 3.25 -6.04 -7.92
CA TRP A 13 3.00 -5.41 -6.63
C TRP A 13 3.58 -4.00 -6.54
N VAL A 14 4.75 -3.79 -7.13
CA VAL A 14 5.41 -2.48 -7.14
C VAL A 14 4.81 -1.55 -8.19
N TRP A 15 4.62 -2.04 -9.43
CA TRP A 15 4.29 -1.18 -10.57
C TRP A 15 2.80 -0.92 -10.75
N LEU A 16 1.91 -1.88 -10.47
CA LEU A 16 0.48 -1.69 -10.67
C LEU A 16 -0.12 -0.57 -9.79
N PRO A 17 0.26 -0.42 -8.49
CA PRO A 17 -0.14 0.72 -7.69
C PRO A 17 0.17 2.08 -8.32
N ILE A 18 1.34 2.19 -8.96
CA ILE A 18 1.79 3.43 -9.61
C ILE A 18 1.00 3.68 -10.89
N ALA A 19 0.76 2.64 -11.69
CA ALA A 19 -0.09 2.77 -12.87
C ALA A 19 -1.52 3.21 -12.49
N MET A 20 -2.09 2.63 -11.43
CA MET A 20 -3.41 3.02 -10.93
C MET A 20 -3.43 4.40 -10.28
N TYR A 21 -2.32 4.83 -9.69
CA TYR A 21 -2.18 6.20 -9.25
C TYR A 21 -2.37 7.17 -10.42
N PHE A 22 -1.72 6.95 -11.56
CA PHE A 22 -1.89 7.82 -12.73
C PHE A 22 -3.31 7.74 -13.32
N LEU A 23 -3.97 6.57 -13.23
CA LEU A 23 -5.36 6.41 -13.70
C LEU A 23 -6.38 7.09 -12.76
N THR A 24 -6.14 7.12 -11.46
CA THR A 24 -7.06 7.71 -10.46
C THR A 24 -6.74 9.16 -10.10
N GLY A 25 -5.47 9.57 -10.23
CA GLY A 25 -4.93 10.89 -9.91
C GLY A 25 -5.46 12.03 -10.79
N LEU A 26 -6.10 11.73 -11.93
CA LEU A 26 -6.85 12.71 -12.72
C LEU A 26 -8.12 13.22 -12.01
N THR A 27 -8.49 12.62 -10.88
CA THR A 27 -9.68 12.97 -10.11
C THR A 27 -9.37 13.22 -8.64
N LEU A 28 -8.76 14.39 -8.34
CA LEU A 28 -8.34 14.88 -7.02
C LEU A 28 -9.30 14.55 -5.85
N TYR A 29 -10.61 14.69 -6.06
CA TYR A 29 -11.62 14.46 -5.01
C TYR A 29 -11.89 12.97 -4.74
N TYR A 30 -11.77 12.15 -5.78
CA TYR A 30 -11.98 10.71 -5.68
C TYR A 30 -10.69 9.97 -5.31
N PHE A 31 -9.54 10.63 -5.34
CA PHE A 31 -8.26 10.04 -4.98
C PHE A 31 -8.29 9.38 -3.60
N VAL A 32 -8.80 10.07 -2.57
CA VAL A 32 -8.83 9.55 -1.19
C VAL A 32 -9.67 8.26 -1.05
N LEU A 33 -10.75 8.13 -1.84
CA LEU A 33 -11.68 7.02 -1.70
C LEU A 33 -11.42 5.88 -2.70
N LEU A 34 -11.07 6.23 -3.94
CA LEU A 34 -10.80 5.27 -5.02
C LEU A 34 -9.38 4.72 -4.96
N PHE A 35 -8.39 5.49 -4.52
CA PHE A 35 -7.00 5.02 -4.48
C PHE A 35 -6.83 3.77 -3.60
N PRO A 36 -7.37 3.69 -2.36
CA PRO A 36 -7.31 2.49 -1.53
C PRO A 36 -8.02 1.28 -2.15
N ILE A 37 -9.16 1.51 -2.81
CA ILE A 37 -9.92 0.47 -3.52
C ILE A 37 -9.06 -0.08 -4.67
N MET A 38 -8.57 0.79 -5.54
CA MET A 38 -7.77 0.43 -6.70
C MET A 38 -6.45 -0.21 -6.29
N LEU A 39 -5.81 0.30 -5.23
CA LEU A 39 -4.58 -0.24 -4.65
C LEU A 39 -4.78 -1.68 -4.17
N THR A 40 -5.88 -1.96 -3.47
CA THR A 40 -6.19 -3.31 -2.99
C THR A 40 -6.54 -4.25 -4.14
N VAL A 41 -7.27 -3.77 -5.16
CA VAL A 41 -7.55 -4.54 -6.38
C VAL A 41 -6.25 -4.92 -7.09
N VAL A 42 -5.32 -3.98 -7.28
CA VAL A 42 -4.06 -4.32 -7.96
C VAL A 42 -3.12 -5.16 -7.14
N GLN A 43 -3.10 -5.01 -5.82
CA GLN A 43 -2.34 -5.88 -4.94
C GLN A 43 -2.91 -7.31 -4.96
N TYR A 44 -4.24 -7.46 -4.97
CA TYR A 44 -4.89 -8.74 -5.23
C TYR A 44 -4.47 -9.33 -6.58
N TYR A 45 -4.55 -8.54 -7.67
CA TYR A 45 -4.12 -8.97 -8.99
C TYR A 45 -2.64 -9.33 -9.06
N ALA A 46 -1.77 -8.56 -8.40
CA ALA A 46 -0.34 -8.81 -8.36
C ALA A 46 -0.04 -10.22 -7.83
N VAL A 47 -0.82 -10.65 -6.85
CA VAL A 47 -0.64 -11.95 -6.21
C VAL A 47 -1.52 -13.06 -6.81
N THR A 48 -2.27 -12.81 -7.89
CA THR A 48 -3.06 -13.85 -8.63
C THR A 48 -2.26 -15.03 -9.13
N GLU A 49 -0.97 -14.83 -9.36
CA GLU A 49 -0.04 -15.90 -9.73
C GLU A 49 0.55 -16.67 -8.53
N ALA A 50 0.21 -16.26 -7.30
CA ALA A 50 0.62 -16.88 -6.06
C ALA A 50 -0.55 -17.64 -5.38
N PRO A 51 -0.29 -18.64 -4.50
CA PRO A 51 -1.32 -19.48 -3.87
C PRO A 51 -2.43 -18.73 -3.12
N CYS A 52 -2.15 -17.49 -2.77
CA CYS A 52 -3.00 -16.59 -2.03
C CYS A 52 -4.34 -16.21 -2.68
N THR A 53 -4.51 -16.46 -3.98
CA THR A 53 -5.75 -16.13 -4.69
C THR A 53 -6.84 -17.19 -4.66
N THR A 54 -6.56 -18.31 -4.01
CA THR A 54 -7.59 -19.27 -3.60
C THR A 54 -8.51 -18.73 -2.49
N ARG A 55 -8.19 -17.58 -1.88
CA ARG A 55 -8.95 -16.98 -0.76
C ARG A 55 -9.23 -15.48 -0.94
N PRO A 56 -10.18 -15.10 -1.83
CA PRO A 56 -10.52 -13.69 -2.07
C PRO A 56 -11.05 -12.97 -0.81
N LEU A 57 -11.59 -13.72 0.16
CA LEU A 57 -12.10 -13.18 1.42
C LEU A 57 -11.05 -12.37 2.21
N THR A 58 -9.77 -12.72 2.12
CA THR A 58 -8.68 -11.98 2.79
C THR A 58 -8.54 -10.56 2.24
N TRP A 59 -8.81 -10.36 0.96
CA TRP A 59 -8.71 -9.06 0.30
C TRP A 59 -9.97 -8.22 0.53
N TYR A 60 -11.15 -8.86 0.60
CA TYR A 60 -12.37 -8.20 1.07
C TYR A 60 -12.26 -7.75 2.53
N TRP A 61 -11.51 -8.48 3.37
CA TRP A 61 -11.23 -8.07 4.74
C TRP A 61 -10.40 -6.77 4.81
N VAL A 62 -9.38 -6.62 3.95
CA VAL A 62 -8.62 -5.36 3.85
C VAL A 62 -9.51 -4.20 3.43
N MET A 63 -10.35 -4.42 2.42
CA MET A 63 -11.32 -3.40 1.98
C MET A 63 -12.34 -3.03 3.06
N GLY A 64 -12.90 -4.03 3.74
CA GLY A 64 -13.88 -3.84 4.81
C GLY A 64 -13.27 -3.12 6.02
N SER A 65 -12.06 -3.52 6.44
CA SER A 65 -11.35 -2.86 7.54
C SER A 65 -10.99 -1.42 7.19
N TYR A 66 -10.56 -1.14 5.95
CA TYR A 66 -10.33 0.21 5.48
C TYR A 66 -11.60 1.07 5.52
N ALA A 67 -12.74 0.55 5.02
CA ALA A 67 -14.01 1.26 5.04
C ALA A 67 -14.49 1.57 6.48
N VAL A 68 -14.33 0.63 7.40
CA VAL A 68 -14.65 0.83 8.83
C VAL A 68 -13.74 1.88 9.46
N CYS A 69 -12.43 1.81 9.23
CA CYS A 69 -11.48 2.81 9.74
C CYS A 69 -11.78 4.20 9.19
N PHE A 70 -12.04 4.32 7.89
CA PHE A 70 -12.44 5.58 7.26
C PHE A 70 -13.72 6.14 7.88
N PHE A 71 -14.76 5.31 8.01
CA PHE A 71 -16.02 5.71 8.65
C PHE A 71 -15.79 6.21 10.09
N LEU A 72 -15.03 5.48 10.92
CA LEU A 72 -14.75 5.90 12.30
C LEU A 72 -14.04 7.25 12.37
N LEU A 73 -13.11 7.53 11.46
CA LEU A 73 -12.42 8.83 11.44
C LEU A 73 -13.35 9.98 11.06
N THR A 74 -14.30 9.74 10.14
CA THR A 74 -15.33 10.74 9.83
C THR A 74 -16.26 11.00 11.01
N GLN A 75 -16.57 9.97 11.80
CA GLN A 75 -17.38 10.12 13.03
C GLN A 75 -16.64 10.88 14.14
N LEU A 76 -15.31 10.82 14.17
CA LEU A 76 -14.47 11.55 15.12
C LEU A 76 -14.29 13.03 14.76
N ASN A 77 -15.00 13.55 13.74
CA ASN A 77 -14.87 14.93 13.23
C ASN A 77 -13.44 15.33 12.90
N LEU A 78 -12.57 14.36 12.57
CA LEU A 78 -11.27 14.67 12.01
C LEU A 78 -11.52 15.21 10.61
N HIS A 79 -11.35 16.53 10.44
CA HIS A 79 -11.40 17.17 9.13
C HIS A 79 -10.23 16.68 8.28
N LEU A 80 -10.41 15.50 7.66
CA LEU A 80 -9.48 14.89 6.72
C LEU A 80 -9.62 15.59 5.36
N SER A 81 -9.27 16.87 5.32
CA SER A 81 -9.35 17.69 4.13
C SER A 81 -7.98 18.23 3.75
N GLY A 82 -7.56 17.93 2.53
CA GLY A 82 -6.36 18.50 1.92
C GLY A 82 -5.09 17.67 2.09
N LEU A 83 -4.03 18.14 1.44
CA LEU A 83 -2.76 17.45 1.29
C LEU A 83 -2.06 17.14 2.63
N SER A 84 -2.26 17.95 3.66
CA SER A 84 -1.67 17.71 5.00
C SER A 84 -2.16 16.43 5.68
N THR A 85 -3.31 15.89 5.28
CA THR A 85 -3.92 14.70 5.89
C THR A 85 -3.62 13.40 5.13
N LEU A 86 -2.95 13.49 3.98
CA LEU A 86 -2.59 12.33 3.16
C LEU A 86 -1.73 11.29 3.90
N PRO A 87 -0.69 11.66 4.68
CA PRO A 87 0.10 10.67 5.43
C PRO A 87 -0.72 9.86 6.44
N ILE A 88 -1.75 10.47 7.04
CA ILE A 88 -2.65 9.79 7.99
C ILE A 88 -3.49 8.76 7.23
N LEU A 89 -4.10 9.17 6.12
CA LEU A 89 -4.93 8.30 5.26
C LEU A 89 -4.15 7.11 4.71
N VAL A 90 -2.90 7.34 4.27
CA VAL A 90 -2.00 6.28 3.81
C VAL A 90 -1.57 5.37 4.97
N GLY A 91 -1.30 5.93 6.15
CA GLY A 91 -0.97 5.14 7.35
C GLY A 91 -2.09 4.20 7.76
N LEU A 92 -3.33 4.68 7.72
CA LEU A 92 -4.51 3.85 7.98
C LEU A 92 -4.64 2.72 6.97
N TYR A 93 -4.35 2.98 5.70
CA TYR A 93 -4.32 1.93 4.69
C TYR A 93 -3.30 0.84 5.04
N TYR A 94 -2.05 1.21 5.34
CA TYR A 94 -1.02 0.24 5.73
C TYR A 94 -1.34 -0.50 7.03
N LEU A 95 -2.02 0.16 7.98
CA LEU A 95 -2.52 -0.49 9.19
C LEU A 95 -3.60 -1.54 8.88
N CYS A 96 -4.58 -1.20 8.04
CA CYS A 96 -5.59 -2.15 7.58
C CYS A 96 -4.96 -3.30 6.78
N GLN A 97 -3.99 -3.00 5.92
CA GLN A 97 -3.24 -4.00 5.16
C GLN A 97 -2.46 -4.96 6.08
N SER A 98 -1.94 -4.46 7.20
CA SER A 98 -1.27 -5.28 8.22
C SER A 98 -2.19 -6.35 8.82
N THR A 99 -3.52 -6.21 8.71
CA THR A 99 -4.45 -7.25 9.18
C THR A 99 -4.40 -8.53 8.34
N ILE A 100 -3.81 -8.50 7.14
CA ILE A 100 -3.50 -9.72 6.35
C ILE A 100 -2.61 -10.67 7.17
N GLU A 101 -1.80 -10.14 8.09
CA GLU A 101 -0.98 -10.93 9.03
C GLU A 101 -1.78 -12.01 9.77
N LEU A 102 -3.05 -11.72 10.11
CA LEU A 102 -3.94 -12.66 10.80
C LEU A 102 -4.31 -13.87 9.93
N TRP A 103 -4.31 -13.68 8.62
CA TRP A 103 -4.80 -14.65 7.65
C TRP A 103 -3.71 -15.21 6.74
N GLY A 104 -2.51 -14.62 6.74
CA GLY A 104 -1.40 -14.95 5.84
C GLY A 104 -0.98 -16.41 5.91
N LYS A 105 -1.04 -17.03 7.10
CA LYS A 105 -0.78 -18.46 7.31
C LYS A 105 -1.75 -19.41 6.60
N TYR A 106 -2.94 -18.93 6.25
CA TYR A 106 -3.93 -19.72 5.52
C TYR A 106 -3.82 -19.53 4.00
N VAL A 107 -2.98 -18.58 3.59
CA VAL A 107 -2.87 -18.02 2.25
C VAL A 107 -1.53 -18.44 1.62
N PHE A 108 -0.47 -18.48 2.43
CA PHE A 108 0.87 -18.93 2.04
C PHE A 108 1.27 -20.16 2.86
N ALA A 109 1.89 -21.15 2.20
CA ALA A 109 2.34 -22.38 2.85
C ALA A 109 3.44 -22.13 3.90
N THR A 110 4.25 -21.09 3.70
CA THR A 110 5.43 -20.75 4.52
C THR A 110 5.32 -19.34 5.10
N TRP A 111 4.21 -19.05 5.79
CA TRP A 111 3.97 -17.72 6.39
C TRP A 111 4.83 -17.46 7.62
N ARG A 112 5.56 -16.34 7.63
CA ARG A 112 6.33 -15.85 8.78
C ARG A 112 5.63 -14.68 9.44
N SER A 113 5.07 -14.96 10.61
CA SER A 113 4.29 -13.97 11.35
C SER A 113 5.13 -12.74 11.74
N GLY A 114 4.55 -11.56 11.58
CA GLY A 114 5.10 -10.26 11.98
C GLY A 114 5.90 -9.55 10.88
N PHE A 115 6.41 -10.26 9.88
CA PHE A 115 7.18 -9.65 8.79
C PHE A 115 6.33 -8.71 7.96
N PHE A 116 5.10 -9.09 7.60
CA PHE A 116 4.26 -8.27 6.73
C PHE A 116 3.71 -7.04 7.47
N ALA A 117 3.27 -7.20 8.72
CA ALA A 117 2.87 -6.09 9.57
C ALA A 117 4.03 -5.09 9.78
N PHE A 118 5.24 -5.57 10.09
CA PHE A 118 6.42 -4.70 10.20
C PHE A 118 6.72 -3.98 8.88
N GLY A 119 6.68 -4.71 7.75
CA GLY A 119 6.88 -4.15 6.42
C GLY A 119 5.91 -3.03 6.08
N ASN A 120 4.63 -3.18 6.42
CA ASN A 120 3.62 -2.15 6.20
C ASN A 120 3.82 -0.91 7.08
N LEU A 121 4.23 -1.08 8.35
CA LEU A 121 4.60 0.05 9.21
C LEU A 121 5.82 0.81 8.67
N LEU A 122 6.84 0.09 8.22
CA LEU A 122 8.02 0.69 7.61
C LEU A 122 7.67 1.39 6.29
N ALA A 123 6.82 0.76 5.47
CA ALA A 123 6.30 1.34 4.23
C ALA A 123 5.57 2.66 4.50
N TRP A 124 4.71 2.74 5.52
CA TRP A 124 4.07 3.99 5.92
C TRP A 124 5.08 5.06 6.36
N GLY A 125 6.07 4.68 7.17
CA GLY A 125 7.14 5.58 7.61
C GLY A 125 7.92 6.17 6.42
N ILE A 126 8.33 5.33 5.48
CA ILE A 126 9.01 5.74 4.25
C ILE A 126 8.13 6.67 3.41
N TRP A 127 6.86 6.30 3.21
CA TRP A 127 5.92 7.13 2.46
C TRP A 127 5.80 8.52 3.08
N SER A 128 5.60 8.58 4.40
CA SER A 128 5.46 9.84 5.14
C SER A 128 6.74 10.68 5.09
N LEU A 129 7.91 10.05 5.28
CA LEU A 129 9.20 10.72 5.20
C LEU A 129 9.44 11.31 3.81
N CYS A 130 9.23 10.53 2.75
CA CYS A 130 9.35 11.00 1.37
C CYS A 130 8.36 12.13 1.09
N TYR A 131 7.11 11.97 1.54
CA TYR A 131 6.08 12.97 1.39
C TYR A 131 6.49 14.31 2.00
N TYR A 132 6.89 14.34 3.27
CA TYR A 132 7.30 15.56 3.96
C TYR A 132 8.62 16.13 3.45
N ALA A 133 9.59 15.30 3.12
CA ALA A 133 10.86 15.74 2.53
C ALA A 133 10.63 16.43 1.18
N LEU A 134 9.90 15.80 0.27
CA LEU A 134 9.59 16.38 -1.04
C LEU A 134 8.64 17.58 -0.92
N PHE A 135 7.69 17.56 0.01
CA PHE A 135 6.79 18.70 0.27
C PHE A 135 7.57 19.92 0.77
N SER A 136 8.50 19.73 1.72
CA SER A 136 9.34 20.81 2.25
C SER A 136 10.26 21.45 1.21
N LEU A 137 10.74 20.67 0.23
CA LEU A 137 11.56 21.18 -0.89
C LEU A 137 10.77 22.09 -1.85
N THR A 138 9.45 22.00 -1.85
CA THR A 138 8.57 22.73 -2.78
C THR A 138 7.77 23.86 -2.15
N HIS A 139 7.94 24.07 -0.85
CA HIS A 139 7.16 25.03 -0.05
C HIS A 139 7.39 26.51 -0.44
N THR A 140 8.36 26.77 -1.32
CA THR A 140 8.72 28.11 -1.86
C THR A 140 8.06 28.44 -3.20
N ALA A 141 7.34 27.50 -3.83
CA ALA A 141 6.67 27.71 -5.12
C ALA A 141 5.19 28.09 -4.94
N TYR A 142 4.64 28.86 -5.90
CA TYR A 142 3.22 29.24 -5.97
C TYR A 142 2.30 28.05 -5.66
N LYS A 143 1.24 28.28 -4.87
CA LYS A 143 0.33 27.24 -4.34
C LYS A 143 -0.18 26.23 -5.39
N SER A 144 -0.44 26.67 -6.62
CA SER A 144 -0.86 25.81 -7.75
C SER A 144 0.25 24.91 -8.30
N ALA A 145 1.50 25.37 -8.30
CA ALA A 145 2.66 24.57 -8.68
C ALA A 145 2.99 23.53 -7.60
N LEU A 146 2.78 23.87 -6.33
CA LEU A 146 2.92 22.95 -5.20
C LEU A 146 1.91 21.78 -5.30
N ASP A 147 0.63 22.08 -5.54
CA ASP A 147 -0.41 21.05 -5.69
C ASP A 147 -0.10 20.11 -6.87
N THR A 148 0.36 20.67 -7.99
CA THR A 148 0.74 19.88 -9.18
C THR A 148 1.98 19.01 -8.91
N PHE A 149 3.00 19.53 -8.24
CA PHE A 149 4.19 18.77 -7.89
C PHE A 149 3.89 17.62 -6.92
N VAL A 150 3.06 17.89 -5.90
CA VAL A 150 2.66 16.86 -4.94
C VAL A 150 1.93 15.72 -5.64
N LEU A 151 1.02 16.04 -6.56
CA LEU A 151 0.27 15.05 -7.30
C LEU A 151 1.12 14.33 -8.37
N VAL A 152 1.93 15.01 -9.15
CA VAL A 152 2.57 14.37 -10.31
C VAL A 152 3.90 13.70 -9.95
N VAL A 153 4.57 14.14 -8.89
CA VAL A 153 5.92 13.67 -8.54
C VAL A 153 5.95 13.04 -7.15
N ASN A 154 5.46 13.76 -6.14
CA ASN A 154 5.65 13.34 -4.75
C ASN A 154 4.90 12.03 -4.43
N ILE A 155 3.61 11.95 -4.75
CA ILE A 155 2.82 10.75 -4.45
C ILE A 155 3.31 9.53 -5.24
N PRO A 156 3.60 9.59 -6.55
CA PRO A 156 4.18 8.45 -7.28
C PRO A 156 5.48 7.93 -6.67
N VAL A 157 6.43 8.81 -6.36
CA VAL A 157 7.74 8.43 -5.82
C VAL A 157 7.58 7.81 -4.43
N SER A 158 6.81 8.46 -3.55
CA SER A 158 6.53 7.95 -2.21
C SER A 158 5.84 6.59 -2.27
N SER A 159 4.89 6.41 -3.19
CA SER A 159 4.15 5.16 -3.38
C SER A 159 5.02 4.04 -3.97
N LEU A 160 5.92 4.35 -4.90
CA LEU A 160 6.87 3.38 -5.45
C LEU A 160 7.75 2.77 -4.35
N LEU A 161 8.38 3.63 -3.55
CA LEU A 161 9.29 3.21 -2.48
C LEU A 161 8.55 2.42 -1.40
N SER A 162 7.38 2.91 -0.99
CA SER A 162 6.56 2.27 0.04
C SER A 162 6.02 0.90 -0.40
N ASN A 163 5.55 0.75 -1.64
CA ASN A 163 5.10 -0.55 -2.17
C ASN A 163 6.26 -1.53 -2.39
N ALA A 164 7.45 -1.05 -2.77
CA ALA A 164 8.64 -1.90 -2.82
C ALA A 164 8.96 -2.50 -1.44
N VAL A 165 8.88 -1.68 -0.38
CA VAL A 165 9.12 -2.14 0.99
C VAL A 165 8.05 -3.13 1.43
N SER A 166 6.75 -2.82 1.29
CA SER A 166 5.69 -3.73 1.69
C SER A 166 5.72 -5.05 0.91
N GLY A 167 6.03 -4.98 -0.40
CA GLY A 167 6.18 -6.15 -1.26
C GLY A 167 7.39 -7.01 -0.87
N TYR A 168 8.50 -6.38 -0.48
CA TYR A 168 9.70 -7.10 -0.04
C TYR A 168 9.43 -7.87 1.24
N PHE A 169 8.75 -7.24 2.21
CA PHE A 169 8.37 -7.92 3.45
C PHE A 169 7.28 -8.97 3.25
N LEU A 170 6.37 -8.80 2.28
CA LEU A 170 5.45 -9.86 1.86
C LEU A 170 6.20 -11.05 1.25
N HIS A 171 7.23 -10.77 0.44
CA HIS A 171 8.08 -11.80 -0.13
C HIS A 171 8.79 -12.56 0.99
N LEU A 172 9.46 -11.86 1.90
CA LEU A 172 10.05 -12.49 3.07
C LEU A 172 9.00 -13.28 3.86
N ALA A 173 7.84 -12.71 4.16
CA ALA A 173 6.79 -13.38 4.90
C ALA A 173 6.30 -14.68 4.23
N SER A 174 6.46 -14.84 2.91
CA SER A 174 5.94 -15.97 2.14
C SER A 174 7.00 -16.98 1.67
N GLN A 175 8.30 -16.71 1.83
CA GLN A 175 9.36 -17.64 1.42
C GLN A 175 9.69 -18.69 2.49
N PRO A 176 10.07 -19.92 2.10
CA PRO A 176 10.69 -20.90 2.99
C PRO A 176 12.01 -20.35 3.57
N PHE A 177 12.42 -20.87 4.72
CA PHE A 177 13.75 -20.60 5.27
C PHE A 177 14.80 -21.39 4.48
N ASP A 178 15.86 -20.73 4.01
CA ASP A 178 17.07 -21.41 3.56
C ASP A 178 17.88 -21.80 4.81
N ASP A 179 17.38 -22.76 5.59
CA ASP A 179 18.09 -23.36 6.74
C ASP A 179 18.89 -24.62 6.34
N GLU A 180 19.08 -24.86 5.03
CA GLU A 180 19.96 -25.91 4.53
C GLU A 180 21.08 -25.29 3.68
N ALA A 181 22.09 -24.74 4.37
CA ALA A 181 23.43 -24.50 3.82
C ALA A 181 24.48 -24.99 4.82
#